data_AF-A0A2V1NHZ1-F1
#
_entry.id   AF-A0A2V1NHZ1-F1
#
_cell.length_a   1.000
_cell.length_b   1.000
_cell.length_c   1.000
_cell.angle_alpha   90.00
_cell.angle_beta   90.00
_cell.angle_gamma   90.00
#
_symmetry.space_group_name_H-M   'P 1'
#
loop_
_entity.id
_entity.type
_entity.pdbx_description
1 polymer ?
#
loop_
_entity_poly.entity_id
_entity_poly.type
_entity_poly.pdbx_seq_one_letter_code
_entity_poly.pdbx_strand_id
1 'polypeptide(L)'
;MSSQPPRFDVGTVAQLYSQLAGVLAGFALTAVFIVISHFLGESAPTGRRAEALRGALPALLAAVLGLVFSSLTYCVVAADGDNYGRALFEHVVAGVGFSVAGALLIFAVVLLIEGALPYDSVYYARRLLGQGAPLPMFGLLCEGVYAYGAEEYGGRAPGWLGVLVVGLLCLVAGVSVVGYVAYGRGELERFRVRDGGSGRVVAVGGLTVVTVCLLGVVVTMGVTGTGCSVPMGVVVAVLLCGFLAAVGLSGWLFVTRPVRGD
;
A
#
# COMPACT_ATOMS: atom_id res chain seq x y z
N MET A 1 33.03 22.75 -16.15
CA MET A 1 31.71 22.13 -16.45
C MET A 1 31.23 21.45 -15.19
N SER A 2 30.34 22.10 -14.43
CA SER A 2 29.70 21.46 -13.27
C SER A 2 28.67 20.47 -13.78
N SER A 3 29.01 19.18 -13.75
CA SER A 3 28.04 18.10 -13.97
C SER A 3 27.05 18.10 -12.81
N GLN A 4 25.95 18.85 -12.93
CA GLN A 4 24.83 18.64 -12.03
C GLN A 4 24.34 17.20 -12.24
N PRO A 5 24.10 16.44 -11.16
CA PRO A 5 23.52 15.12 -11.29
C PRO A 5 22.15 15.23 -11.99
N PRO A 6 21.76 14.21 -12.77
CA PRO A 6 20.44 14.20 -13.41
C PRO A 6 19.35 14.34 -12.33
N ARG A 7 18.44 15.29 -12.53
CA ARG A 7 17.30 15.51 -11.62
C ARG A 7 16.30 14.36 -11.79
N PHE A 8 15.64 14.01 -10.69
CA PHE A 8 14.59 13.01 -10.70
C PHE A 8 13.37 13.55 -11.48
N ASP A 9 12.95 12.86 -12.54
CA ASP A 9 11.82 13.29 -13.37
C ASP A 9 10.50 12.77 -12.77
N VAL A 10 9.94 13.56 -11.84
CA VAL A 10 8.69 13.23 -11.14
C VAL A 10 7.52 13.02 -12.11
N GLY A 11 7.44 13.81 -13.18
CA GLY A 11 6.34 13.75 -14.13
C GLY A 11 6.32 12.42 -14.87
N THR A 12 7.46 12.01 -15.41
CA THR A 12 7.61 10.72 -16.09
C THR A 12 7.32 9.55 -15.14
N VAL A 13 7.85 9.59 -13.91
CA VAL A 13 7.60 8.53 -12.91
C VAL A 13 6.13 8.47 -12.51
N ALA A 14 5.47 9.61 -12.30
CA ALA A 14 4.05 9.67 -11.99
C ALA A 14 3.20 9.09 -13.13
N GLN A 15 3.54 9.37 -14.40
CA GLN A 15 2.85 8.78 -15.54
C GLN A 15 2.95 7.25 -15.56
N LEU A 16 4.14 6.70 -15.30
CA LEU A 16 4.36 5.25 -15.21
C LEU A 16 3.57 4.64 -14.05
N TYR A 17 3.55 5.27 -12.88
CA TYR A 17 2.75 4.78 -11.75
C TYR A 17 1.25 4.87 -11.99
N SER A 18 0.77 5.89 -12.71
CA SER A 18 -0.63 5.96 -13.11
C SER A 18 -1.03 4.78 -14.00
N GLN A 19 -0.21 4.45 -15.00
CA GLN A 19 -0.44 3.31 -15.89
C GLN A 19 -0.41 1.97 -15.12
N LEU A 20 0.61 1.79 -14.26
CA LEU A 20 0.73 0.60 -13.42
C LEU A 20 -0.51 0.43 -12.52
N ALA A 21 -0.95 1.50 -11.85
CA ALA A 21 -2.15 1.49 -11.01
C ALA A 21 -3.40 1.10 -11.81
N GLY A 22 -3.57 1.64 -13.02
CA GLY A 22 -4.68 1.28 -13.91
C GLY A 22 -4.66 -0.19 -14.32
N VAL A 23 -3.49 -0.74 -14.67
CA VAL A 23 -3.34 -2.18 -15.01
C VAL A 23 -3.69 -3.06 -13.80
N LEU A 24 -3.20 -2.73 -12.61
CA LEU A 24 -3.50 -3.47 -11.39
C LEU A 24 -5.00 -3.40 -11.04
N ALA A 25 -5.64 -2.24 -11.23
CA ALA A 25 -7.08 -2.10 -11.05
C ALA A 25 -7.87 -3.00 -12.00
N GLY A 26 -7.44 -3.10 -13.26
CA GLY A 26 -8.00 -4.01 -14.27
C GLY A 26 -7.93 -5.47 -13.82
N PHE A 27 -6.76 -5.94 -13.39
CA PHE A 27 -6.60 -7.31 -12.87
C PHE A 27 -7.47 -7.57 -11.63
N ALA A 28 -7.52 -6.62 -10.71
CA ALA A 28 -8.35 -6.72 -9.52
C ALA A 28 -9.85 -6.80 -9.88
N LEU A 29 -10.30 -6.03 -10.87
CA LEU A 29 -11.68 -6.07 -11.38
C LEU A 29 -11.99 -7.43 -12.03
N THR A 30 -11.08 -7.97 -12.85
CA THR A 30 -11.24 -9.32 -13.40
C THR A 30 -11.38 -10.37 -12.30
N ALA A 31 -10.58 -10.28 -11.23
CA ALA A 31 -10.70 -11.18 -10.08
C ALA A 31 -12.07 -11.07 -9.39
N VAL A 32 -12.63 -9.85 -9.26
CA VAL A 32 -13.99 -9.64 -8.73
C VAL A 32 -15.03 -10.37 -9.58
N PHE A 33 -14.96 -10.24 -10.92
CA PHE A 33 -15.90 -10.94 -11.80
C PHE A 33 -15.78 -12.46 -11.67
N ILE A 34 -14.57 -13.01 -11.63
CA ILE A 34 -14.37 -14.46 -11.43
C ILE A 34 -15.00 -14.92 -10.11
N VAL A 35 -14.78 -14.17 -9.03
CA VAL A 35 -15.37 -14.47 -7.72
C VAL A 35 -16.90 -14.44 -7.78
N ILE A 36 -17.49 -13.39 -8.35
CA ILE A 36 -18.95 -13.24 -8.45
C ILE A 36 -19.56 -14.33 -9.34
N SER A 37 -18.98 -14.61 -10.50
CA SER A 37 -19.44 -15.68 -11.39
C SER A 37 -19.40 -17.04 -10.72
N HIS A 38 -18.38 -17.31 -9.90
CA HIS A 38 -18.27 -18.55 -9.13
C HIS A 38 -19.35 -18.66 -8.03
N PHE A 39 -19.84 -17.54 -7.50
CA PHE A 39 -20.97 -17.53 -6.55
C PHE A 39 -22.34 -17.67 -7.20
N LEU A 40 -22.48 -17.19 -8.44
CA LEU A 40 -23.74 -17.27 -9.19
C LEU A 40 -23.95 -18.64 -9.85
N GLY A 41 -22.89 -19.41 -10.07
CA GLY A 41 -22.96 -20.80 -10.53
C GLY A 41 -23.49 -21.74 -9.44
N GLU A 42 -24.38 -22.67 -9.80
CA GLU A 42 -25.29 -23.52 -9.00
C GLU A 42 -24.71 -24.35 -7.82
N SER A 43 -23.44 -24.17 -7.45
CA SER A 43 -22.83 -24.81 -6.29
C SER A 43 -22.26 -23.75 -5.35
N ALA A 44 -23.14 -23.13 -4.55
CA ALA A 44 -22.73 -22.19 -3.53
C ALA A 44 -21.58 -22.80 -2.71
N PRO A 45 -20.39 -22.17 -2.67
CA PRO A 45 -19.26 -22.73 -1.94
C PRO A 45 -19.65 -22.90 -0.48
N THR A 46 -19.56 -24.11 0.07
CA THR A 46 -19.85 -24.40 1.48
C THR A 46 -18.58 -24.31 2.33
N GLY A 47 -18.75 -23.88 3.59
CA GLY A 47 -17.67 -23.85 4.58
C GLY A 47 -16.59 -22.79 4.30
N ARG A 48 -15.32 -23.20 4.47
CA ARG A 48 -14.14 -22.32 4.48
C ARG A 48 -13.98 -21.45 3.22
N ARG A 49 -14.34 -21.99 2.05
CA ARG A 49 -14.24 -21.29 0.77
C ARG A 49 -15.21 -20.10 0.73
N ALA A 50 -16.41 -20.23 1.28
CA ALA A 50 -17.40 -19.16 1.36
C ALA A 50 -16.91 -18.00 2.24
N GLU A 51 -16.31 -18.33 3.39
CA GLU A 51 -15.78 -17.35 4.34
C GLU A 51 -14.61 -16.56 3.76
N ALA A 52 -13.64 -17.25 3.14
CA ALA A 52 -12.48 -16.63 2.49
C ALA A 52 -12.93 -15.66 1.38
N LEU A 53 -13.86 -16.09 0.53
CA LEU A 53 -14.40 -15.28 -0.55
C LEU A 53 -15.22 -14.08 -0.03
N ARG A 54 -16.01 -14.26 1.04
CA ARG A 54 -16.77 -13.17 1.69
C ARG A 54 -15.85 -12.11 2.30
N GLY A 55 -14.67 -12.50 2.78
CA GLY A 55 -13.63 -11.58 3.25
C GLY A 55 -12.83 -10.93 2.11
N ALA A 56 -12.58 -11.66 1.02
CA ALA A 56 -11.80 -11.18 -0.13
C ALA A 56 -12.56 -10.12 -0.94
N LEU A 57 -13.87 -10.27 -1.12
CA LEU A 57 -14.66 -9.39 -2.00
C LEU A 57 -14.61 -7.90 -1.59
N PRO A 58 -14.84 -7.51 -0.32
CA PRO A 58 -14.70 -6.12 0.10
C PRO A 58 -13.28 -5.58 -0.11
N ALA A 59 -12.26 -6.39 0.15
CA ALA A 59 -10.87 -5.98 -0.04
C ALA A 59 -10.52 -5.81 -1.53
N LEU A 60 -11.01 -6.69 -2.41
CA LEU A 60 -10.86 -6.54 -3.86
C LEU A 60 -11.53 -5.27 -4.36
N LEU A 61 -12.77 -5.00 -3.96
CA LEU A 61 -13.49 -3.80 -4.37
C LEU A 61 -12.78 -2.53 -3.88
N ALA A 62 -12.33 -2.52 -2.63
CA ALA A 62 -11.55 -1.42 -2.08
C ALA A 62 -10.20 -1.26 -2.79
N ALA A 63 -9.53 -2.36 -3.16
CA ALA A 63 -8.31 -2.32 -3.94
C ALA A 63 -8.54 -1.77 -5.35
N VAL A 64 -9.59 -2.19 -6.05
CA VAL A 64 -9.96 -1.65 -7.38
C VAL A 64 -10.18 -0.15 -7.30
N LEU A 65 -11.05 0.32 -6.40
CA LEU A 65 -11.33 1.75 -6.26
C LEU A 65 -10.10 2.52 -5.80
N GLY A 66 -9.32 1.98 -4.86
CA GLY A 66 -8.10 2.59 -4.39
C GLY A 66 -7.03 2.72 -5.48
N LEU A 67 -6.89 1.72 -6.35
CA LEU A 67 -5.96 1.75 -7.48
C LEU A 67 -6.43 2.72 -8.58
N VAL A 68 -7.74 2.80 -8.84
CA VAL A 68 -8.32 3.84 -9.73
C VAL A 68 -8.04 5.23 -9.18
N PHE A 69 -8.29 5.48 -7.90
CA PHE A 69 -7.99 6.76 -7.27
C PHE A 69 -6.50 7.07 -7.26
N SER A 70 -5.64 6.06 -7.05
CA SER A 70 -4.18 6.24 -7.14
C SER A 70 -3.75 6.59 -8.57
N SER A 71 -4.34 5.95 -9.58
CA SER A 71 -4.10 6.28 -10.99
C SER A 71 -4.49 7.72 -11.32
N LEU A 72 -5.69 8.15 -10.88
CA LEU A 72 -6.13 9.54 -11.02
C LEU A 72 -5.21 10.52 -10.27
N THR A 73 -4.80 10.18 -9.05
CA THR A 73 -3.89 11.01 -8.25
C THR A 73 -2.56 11.19 -8.99
N TYR A 74 -1.97 10.12 -9.51
CA TYR A 74 -0.72 10.22 -10.28
C TYR A 74 -0.88 10.92 -11.62
N CYS A 75 -2.05 10.87 -12.28
CA CYS A 75 -2.33 11.71 -13.44
C CYS A 75 -2.29 13.20 -13.07
N VAL A 76 -2.83 13.57 -11.90
CA VAL A 76 -2.78 14.94 -11.40
C VAL A 76 -1.34 15.35 -11.11
N VAL A 77 -0.56 14.51 -10.42
CA VAL A 77 0.88 14.77 -10.17
C VAL A 77 1.66 14.93 -11.48
N ALA A 78 1.39 14.09 -12.48
CA ALA A 78 2.06 14.18 -13.78
C ALA A 78 1.68 15.45 -14.56
N ALA A 79 0.48 15.99 -14.32
CA ALA A 79 0.05 17.26 -14.91
C ALA A 79 0.65 18.47 -14.20
N ASP A 80 1.13 18.33 -12.95
CA ASP A 80 1.71 19.40 -12.15
C ASP A 80 3.21 19.64 -12.42
N GLY A 81 3.57 19.81 -13.70
CA GLY A 81 4.96 19.99 -14.13
C GLY A 81 5.60 21.34 -13.75
N ASP A 82 4.78 22.33 -13.38
CA ASP A 82 5.23 23.71 -13.21
C ASP A 82 5.88 23.99 -11.84
N ASN A 83 5.56 23.20 -10.81
CA ASN A 83 6.08 23.37 -9.44
C ASN A 83 6.69 22.09 -8.91
N TYR A 84 7.98 21.88 -9.20
CA TYR A 84 8.69 20.64 -8.89
C TYR A 84 8.63 20.21 -7.40
N GLY A 85 8.79 21.15 -6.45
CA GLY A 85 8.68 20.85 -5.03
C GLY A 85 7.27 20.39 -4.62
N ARG A 86 6.22 21.00 -5.18
CA ARG A 86 4.84 20.57 -4.95
C ARG A 86 4.59 19.20 -5.56
N ALA A 87 5.01 18.97 -6.80
CA ALA A 87 4.89 17.69 -7.46
C ALA A 87 5.57 16.56 -6.66
N LEU A 88 6.74 16.82 -6.05
CA LEU A 88 7.40 15.86 -5.15
C LEU A 88 6.57 15.56 -3.90
N PHE A 89 5.97 16.58 -3.27
CA PHE A 89 5.09 16.36 -2.13
C PHE A 89 3.86 15.53 -2.51
N GLU A 90 3.20 15.92 -3.61
CA GLU A 90 2.02 15.21 -4.12
C GLU A 90 2.37 13.77 -4.50
N HIS A 91 3.57 13.54 -5.04
CA HIS A 91 4.10 12.20 -5.31
C HIS A 91 4.21 11.36 -4.04
N VAL A 92 4.72 11.92 -2.93
CA VAL A 92 4.79 11.22 -1.63
C VAL A 92 3.39 10.87 -1.13
N VAL A 93 2.44 11.81 -1.20
CA VAL A 93 1.04 11.58 -0.78
C VAL A 93 0.37 10.51 -1.65
N ALA A 94 0.55 10.59 -2.97
CA ALA A 94 0.07 9.59 -3.92
C ALA A 94 0.70 8.21 -3.66
N GLY A 95 1.98 8.17 -3.29
CA GLY A 95 2.72 6.98 -2.91
C GLY A 95 2.11 6.25 -1.72
N VAL A 96 1.63 6.98 -0.70
CA VAL A 96 0.90 6.37 0.42
C VAL A 96 -0.40 5.74 -0.06
N GLY A 97 -1.21 6.46 -0.82
CA GLY A 97 -2.47 5.94 -1.37
C GLY A 97 -2.26 4.68 -2.21
N PHE A 98 -1.28 4.71 -3.11
CA PHE A 98 -0.91 3.58 -3.95
C PHE A 98 -0.43 2.37 -3.12
N SER A 99 0.40 2.60 -2.10
CA SER A 99 0.88 1.55 -1.21
C SER A 99 -0.26 0.88 -0.44
N VAL A 100 -1.22 1.67 0.08
CA VAL A 100 -2.40 1.13 0.76
C VAL A 100 -3.29 0.34 -0.20
N ALA A 101 -3.53 0.85 -1.41
CA ALA A 101 -4.32 0.15 -2.41
C ALA A 101 -3.65 -1.17 -2.86
N GLY A 102 -2.33 -1.16 -3.05
CA GLY A 102 -1.53 -2.35 -3.34
C GLY A 102 -1.54 -3.35 -2.19
N ALA A 103 -1.47 -2.88 -0.94
CA ALA A 103 -1.59 -3.71 0.26
C ALA A 103 -2.96 -4.42 0.33
N LEU A 104 -4.05 -3.70 0.03
CA LEU A 104 -5.39 -4.29 -0.05
C LEU A 104 -5.51 -5.33 -1.16
N LEU A 105 -4.87 -5.08 -2.32
CA LEU A 105 -4.84 -6.04 -3.41
C LEU A 105 -4.12 -7.33 -3.00
N ILE A 106 -2.95 -7.21 -2.37
CA ILE A 106 -2.17 -8.37 -1.90
C ILE A 106 -2.94 -9.13 -0.83
N PHE A 107 -3.58 -8.42 0.10
CA PHE A 107 -4.45 -9.02 1.11
C PHE A 107 -5.58 -9.81 0.46
N ALA A 108 -6.26 -9.24 -0.53
CA ALA A 108 -7.30 -9.91 -1.29
C ALA A 108 -6.77 -11.16 -2.03
N VAL A 109 -5.61 -11.07 -2.68
CA VAL A 109 -4.98 -12.21 -3.37
C VAL A 109 -4.67 -13.33 -2.39
N VAL A 110 -4.14 -13.02 -1.20
CA VAL A 110 -3.90 -14.03 -0.16
C VAL A 110 -5.20 -14.72 0.25
N LEU A 111 -6.29 -13.98 0.46
CA LEU A 111 -7.59 -14.56 0.80
C LEU A 111 -8.17 -15.43 -0.34
N LEU A 112 -7.97 -15.04 -1.61
CA LEU A 112 -8.37 -15.86 -2.76
C LEU A 112 -7.56 -17.15 -2.84
N ILE A 113 -6.24 -17.08 -2.63
CA ILE A 113 -5.36 -18.26 -2.57
C ILE A 113 -5.80 -19.19 -1.44
N GLU A 114 -6.15 -18.65 -0.27
CA GLU A 114 -6.71 -19.39 0.87
C GLU A 114 -8.01 -20.12 0.55
N GLY A 115 -8.87 -19.51 -0.28
CA GLY A 115 -10.12 -20.13 -0.71
C GLY A 115 -9.96 -21.15 -1.83
N ALA A 116 -8.86 -21.10 -2.59
CA ALA A 116 -8.66 -21.89 -3.80
C ALA A 116 -7.67 -23.06 -3.65
N LEU A 117 -6.65 -22.93 -2.80
CA LEU A 117 -5.55 -23.90 -2.69
C LEU A 117 -5.54 -24.68 -1.36
N PRO A 118 -4.93 -25.89 -1.34
CA PRO A 118 -4.70 -26.65 -0.11
C PRO A 118 -3.73 -25.96 0.85
N TYR A 119 -3.74 -26.42 2.11
CA TYR A 119 -3.19 -25.72 3.28
C TYR A 119 -1.70 -25.34 3.19
N ASP A 120 -0.87 -26.20 2.59
CA ASP A 120 0.58 -26.00 2.57
C ASP A 120 1.01 -24.85 1.65
N SER A 121 0.44 -24.75 0.45
CA SER A 121 0.77 -23.69 -0.51
C SER A 121 0.35 -22.30 0.01
N VAL A 122 -0.79 -22.27 0.69
CA VAL A 122 -1.34 -21.08 1.35
C VAL A 122 -0.39 -20.53 2.42
N TYR A 123 0.18 -21.42 3.24
CA TYR A 123 1.08 -21.06 4.32
C TYR A 123 2.28 -20.27 3.80
N TYR A 124 2.92 -20.74 2.73
CA TYR A 124 4.08 -20.08 2.13
C TYR A 124 3.71 -18.79 1.41
N ALA A 125 2.62 -18.80 0.62
CA ALA A 125 2.18 -17.61 -0.12
C ALA A 125 1.88 -16.45 0.83
N ARG A 126 1.12 -16.71 1.90
CA ARG A 126 0.79 -15.69 2.91
C ARG A 126 2.02 -15.18 3.66
N ARG A 127 2.93 -16.08 4.02
CA ARG A 127 4.17 -15.73 4.70
C ARG A 127 5.09 -14.86 3.84
N LEU A 128 5.22 -15.20 2.56
CA LEU A 128 6.04 -14.44 1.61
C LEU A 128 5.42 -13.08 1.29
N LEU A 129 4.14 -13.07 0.89
CA LEU A 129 3.44 -11.86 0.47
C LEU A 129 3.21 -10.90 1.64
N GLY A 130 2.85 -11.41 2.81
CA GLY A 130 2.55 -10.55 3.95
C GLY A 130 3.76 -9.90 4.61
N GLN A 131 4.93 -10.52 4.52
CA GLN A 131 6.16 -9.97 5.12
C GLN A 131 7.07 -9.31 4.08
N GLY A 132 7.04 -9.78 2.83
CA GLY A 132 7.90 -9.27 1.76
C GLY A 132 7.35 -8.04 1.06
N ALA A 133 6.03 -7.97 0.80
CA ALA A 133 5.45 -6.87 0.01
C ALA A 133 5.51 -5.46 0.65
N PRO A 134 5.40 -5.31 1.98
CA PRO A 134 5.47 -3.99 2.62
C PRO A 134 6.82 -3.28 2.42
N LEU A 135 7.91 -4.04 2.27
CA LEU A 135 9.27 -3.50 2.13
C LEU A 135 9.48 -2.65 0.88
N PRO A 136 9.26 -3.17 -0.35
CA PRO A 136 9.41 -2.37 -1.55
C PRO A 136 8.40 -1.21 -1.60
N MET A 137 7.16 -1.41 -1.13
CA MET A 137 6.16 -0.33 -1.09
C MET A 137 6.61 0.83 -0.20
N PHE A 138 7.08 0.53 1.01
CA PHE A 138 7.57 1.55 1.93
C PHE A 138 8.91 2.15 1.50
N GLY A 139 9.77 1.36 0.86
CA GLY A 139 11.04 1.82 0.28
C GLY A 139 10.84 2.90 -0.78
N LEU A 140 9.89 2.71 -1.69
CA LEU A 140 9.55 3.72 -2.70
C LEU A 140 9.04 5.02 -2.07
N LEU A 141 8.22 4.91 -1.01
CA LEU A 141 7.75 6.09 -0.27
C LEU A 141 8.91 6.86 0.39
N CYS A 142 9.87 6.13 0.98
CA CYS A 142 11.05 6.72 1.59
C CYS A 142 11.92 7.46 0.58
N GLU A 143 12.06 6.93 -0.64
CA GLU A 143 12.79 7.57 -1.73
C GLU A 143 12.14 8.91 -2.10
N GLY A 144 10.81 8.95 -2.26
CA GLY A 144 10.08 10.18 -2.54
C GLY A 144 10.27 11.25 -1.45
N VAL A 145 10.23 10.86 -0.18
CA VAL A 145 10.44 11.79 0.95
C VAL A 145 11.88 12.31 0.99
N TYR A 146 12.85 11.45 0.71
CA TYR A 146 14.25 11.85 0.65
C TYR A 146 14.51 12.81 -0.52
N ALA A 147 13.91 12.56 -1.68
CA ALA A 147 13.97 13.44 -2.85
C ALA A 147 13.33 14.80 -2.57
N TYR A 148 12.17 14.82 -1.90
CA TYR A 148 11.53 16.05 -1.43
C TYR A 148 12.45 16.85 -0.49
N GLY A 149 13.01 16.20 0.53
CA GLY A 149 13.94 16.84 1.45
C GLY A 149 15.22 17.32 0.78
N ALA A 150 15.70 16.65 -0.27
CA ALA A 150 16.85 17.13 -1.03
C ALA A 150 16.52 18.42 -1.79
N GLU A 151 15.34 18.50 -2.41
CA GLU A 151 14.92 19.69 -3.15
C GLU A 151 14.71 20.90 -2.22
N GLU A 152 13.98 20.72 -1.12
CA GLU A 152 13.66 21.79 -0.16
C GLU A 152 14.93 22.41 0.47
N TYR A 153 15.98 21.60 0.68
CA TYR A 153 17.22 22.03 1.32
C TYR A 153 18.39 22.28 0.32
N GLY A 154 18.09 22.56 -0.95
CA GLY A 154 19.10 23.03 -1.91
C GLY A 154 20.01 21.94 -2.48
N GLY A 155 19.47 20.74 -2.68
CA GLY A 155 20.12 19.60 -3.33
C GLY A 155 20.66 18.53 -2.38
N ARG A 156 20.57 18.73 -1.06
CA ARG A 156 20.98 17.72 -0.07
C ARG A 156 19.98 17.64 1.08
N ALA A 157 19.37 16.46 1.22
CA ALA A 157 18.47 16.21 2.33
C ALA A 157 19.20 16.35 3.67
N PRO A 158 18.52 16.87 4.71
CA PRO A 158 19.14 17.02 6.01
C PRO A 158 19.49 15.66 6.61
N GLY A 159 20.65 15.56 7.27
CA GLY A 159 21.19 14.27 7.74
C GLY A 159 20.26 13.51 8.67
N TRP A 160 19.47 14.20 9.48
CA TRP A 160 18.47 13.59 10.36
C TRP A 160 17.37 12.86 9.60
N LEU A 161 16.99 13.33 8.39
CA LEU A 161 15.97 12.70 7.57
C LEU A 161 16.46 11.37 7.02
N GLY A 162 17.72 11.30 6.60
CA GLY A 162 18.36 10.04 6.19
C GLY A 162 18.39 9.02 7.33
N VAL A 163 18.78 9.45 8.53
CA VAL A 163 18.77 8.59 9.73
C VAL A 163 17.36 8.09 10.04
N LEU A 164 16.35 8.96 9.95
CA LEU A 164 14.95 8.61 10.16
C LEU A 164 14.46 7.57 9.13
N VAL A 165 14.70 7.82 7.84
CA VAL A 165 14.31 6.90 6.75
C VAL A 165 14.94 5.53 6.93
N VAL A 166 16.26 5.47 7.17
CA VAL A 166 16.96 4.21 7.40
C VAL A 166 16.42 3.51 8.65
N GLY A 167 16.21 4.25 9.74
CA GLY A 167 15.63 3.71 10.98
C GLY A 167 14.25 3.08 10.76
N LEU A 168 13.35 3.76 10.04
CA LEU A 168 12.02 3.25 9.72
C LEU A 168 12.08 2.03 8.80
N LEU A 169 12.95 2.02 7.77
CA LEU A 169 13.16 0.87 6.90
C LEU A 169 13.68 -0.34 7.66
N CYS A 170 14.67 -0.15 8.53
CA CYS A 170 15.18 -1.20 9.42
C CYS A 170 14.09 -1.73 10.35
N LEU A 171 13.19 -0.87 10.84
CA LEU A 171 12.08 -1.28 11.69
C LEU A 171 11.05 -2.10 10.91
N VAL A 172 10.65 -1.67 9.71
CA VAL A 172 9.75 -2.46 8.83
C VAL A 172 10.40 -3.81 8.51
N ALA A 173 11.68 -3.83 8.14
CA ALA A 173 12.42 -5.07 7.89
C ALA A 173 12.51 -5.97 9.12
N GLY A 174 12.75 -5.40 10.29
CA GLY A 174 12.75 -6.11 11.56
C GLY A 174 11.39 -6.75 11.86
N VAL A 175 10.30 -6.01 11.69
CA VAL A 175 8.93 -6.53 11.85
C VAL A 175 8.66 -7.63 10.83
N SER A 176 9.06 -7.45 9.57
CA SER A 176 8.91 -8.47 8.52
C SER A 176 9.67 -9.75 8.84
N VAL A 177 10.92 -9.65 9.32
CA VAL A 177 11.74 -10.81 9.69
C VAL A 177 11.20 -11.49 10.94
N VAL A 178 10.83 -10.73 11.97
CA VAL A 178 10.24 -11.28 13.20
C VAL A 178 8.92 -11.96 12.88
N GLY A 179 8.04 -11.31 12.11
CA GLY A 179 6.78 -11.88 11.63
C GLY A 179 7.02 -13.15 10.83
N TYR A 180 8.00 -13.15 9.94
CA TYR A 180 8.39 -14.32 9.15
C TYR A 180 8.84 -15.49 10.04
N VAL A 181 9.75 -15.27 11.00
CA VAL A 181 10.27 -16.32 11.89
C VAL A 181 9.20 -16.82 12.86
N ALA A 182 8.40 -15.90 13.39
CA ALA A 182 7.33 -16.20 14.34
C ALA A 182 6.14 -16.93 13.71
N TYR A 183 5.96 -16.86 12.38
CA TYR A 183 4.81 -17.43 11.68
C TYR A 183 4.62 -18.94 11.88
N GLY A 184 5.67 -19.68 12.24
CA GLY A 184 5.62 -21.12 12.52
C GLY A 184 5.48 -21.50 14.00
N ARG A 185 5.53 -20.54 14.94
CA ARG A 185 5.50 -20.85 16.38
C ARG A 185 4.05 -20.88 16.91
N GLY A 186 3.70 -22.00 17.58
CA GLY A 186 2.37 -22.24 18.16
C GLY A 186 2.03 -21.35 19.35
N GLU A 187 3.03 -20.81 20.06
CA GLU A 187 2.82 -19.95 21.22
C GLU A 187 2.02 -18.67 20.93
N LEU A 188 2.01 -18.22 19.67
CA LEU A 188 1.33 -17.01 19.24
C LEU A 188 -0.14 -17.23 18.86
N GLU A 189 -0.69 -18.42 19.08
CA GLU A 189 -2.13 -18.69 18.89
C GLU A 189 -3.03 -17.87 19.82
N ARG A 190 -2.51 -17.39 20.96
CA ARG A 190 -3.28 -16.57 21.91
C ARG A 190 -3.67 -15.18 21.38
N PHE A 191 -2.92 -14.62 20.44
CA PHE A 191 -3.14 -13.25 19.93
C PHE A 191 -4.09 -13.19 18.73
N ARG A 192 -4.81 -14.28 18.49
CA ARG A 192 -5.55 -14.47 17.25
C ARG A 192 -6.95 -13.86 17.34
N VAL A 193 -7.28 -13.03 16.37
CA VAL A 193 -8.63 -12.47 16.22
C VAL A 193 -9.47 -13.43 15.38
N ARG A 194 -10.56 -13.94 15.95
CA ARG A 194 -11.44 -14.97 15.35
C ARG A 194 -12.59 -14.37 14.54
N ASP A 195 -12.50 -13.14 14.06
CA ASP A 195 -13.70 -12.39 13.64
C ASP A 195 -13.87 -12.22 12.13
N GLY A 196 -15.06 -12.57 11.65
CA GLY A 196 -15.47 -12.45 10.24
C GLY A 196 -15.74 -11.01 9.78
N GLY A 197 -15.74 -10.04 10.71
CA GLY A 197 -15.90 -8.61 10.41
C GLY A 197 -14.60 -7.89 9.99
N SER A 198 -13.45 -8.49 10.28
CA SER A 198 -12.12 -7.89 10.11
C SER A 198 -11.85 -7.36 8.69
N GLY A 199 -12.22 -8.12 7.66
CA GLY A 199 -11.91 -7.76 6.28
C GLY A 199 -12.61 -6.48 5.80
N ARG A 200 -13.83 -6.21 6.29
CA ARG A 200 -14.57 -4.98 5.94
C ARG A 200 -13.94 -3.75 6.56
N VAL A 201 -13.51 -3.84 7.81
CA VAL A 201 -12.86 -2.73 8.52
C VAL A 201 -11.56 -2.34 7.81
N VAL A 202 -10.74 -3.32 7.41
CA VAL A 202 -9.51 -3.07 6.66
C VAL A 202 -9.80 -2.48 5.29
N ALA A 203 -10.78 -3.01 4.56
CA ALA A 203 -11.17 -2.50 3.24
C ALA A 203 -11.64 -1.04 3.31
N VAL A 204 -12.54 -0.73 4.26
CA VAL A 204 -13.06 0.63 4.45
C VAL A 204 -11.96 1.57 4.92
N GLY A 205 -11.19 1.18 5.95
CA GLY A 205 -10.10 2.00 6.47
C GLY A 205 -9.05 2.30 5.41
N GLY A 206 -8.64 1.29 4.64
CA GLY A 206 -7.70 1.48 3.53
C GLY A 206 -8.25 2.39 2.44
N LEU A 207 -9.51 2.20 2.02
CA LEU A 207 -10.15 3.06 1.03
C LEU A 207 -10.29 4.51 1.51
N THR A 208 -10.58 4.74 2.80
CA THR A 208 -10.60 6.08 3.40
C THR A 208 -9.23 6.74 3.31
N VAL A 209 -8.15 6.03 3.63
CA VAL A 209 -6.78 6.57 3.50
C VAL A 209 -6.48 6.97 2.06
N VAL A 210 -6.81 6.13 1.08
CA VAL A 210 -6.59 6.46 -0.34
C VAL A 210 -7.40 7.67 -0.78
N THR A 211 -8.67 7.75 -0.36
CA THR A 211 -9.55 8.87 -0.67
C THR A 211 -9.02 10.17 -0.08
N VAL A 212 -8.51 10.14 1.16
CA VAL A 212 -7.87 11.29 1.80
C VAL A 212 -6.61 11.72 1.05
N CYS A 213 -5.79 10.78 0.56
CA CYS A 213 -4.61 11.10 -0.25
C CYS A 213 -5.00 11.80 -1.56
N LEU A 214 -6.00 11.28 -2.27
CA LEU A 214 -6.52 11.91 -3.50
C LEU A 214 -7.04 13.33 -3.22
N LEU A 215 -7.88 13.49 -2.19
CA LEU A 215 -8.39 14.82 -1.81
C LEU A 215 -7.26 15.77 -1.43
N GLY A 216 -6.24 15.29 -0.72
CA GLY A 216 -5.05 16.07 -0.38
C GLY A 216 -4.35 16.63 -1.61
N VAL A 217 -4.08 15.78 -2.61
CA VAL A 217 -3.45 16.18 -3.87
C VAL A 217 -4.34 17.13 -4.70
N VAL A 218 -5.64 16.86 -4.78
CA VAL A 218 -6.57 17.76 -5.50
C VAL A 218 -6.64 19.13 -4.82
N VAL A 219 -6.63 19.18 -3.49
CA VAL A 219 -6.62 20.44 -2.73
C VAL A 219 -5.30 21.20 -2.95
N THR A 220 -4.14 20.53 -2.91
CA THR A 220 -2.85 21.18 -3.12
C THR A 220 -2.70 21.73 -4.54
N MET A 221 -3.25 21.03 -5.52
CA MET A 221 -3.36 21.51 -6.90
C MET A 221 -4.30 22.73 -7.00
N GLY A 222 -5.44 22.70 -6.30
CA GLY A 222 -6.40 23.81 -6.28
C GLY A 222 -5.86 25.13 -5.69
N VAL A 223 -4.83 25.06 -4.84
CA VAL A 223 -4.16 26.22 -4.22
C VAL A 223 -2.99 26.75 -5.09
N THR A 224 -3.04 26.46 -6.40
CA THR A 224 -2.11 26.95 -7.43
C THR A 224 -1.87 28.46 -7.31
N GLY A 225 -0.59 28.85 -7.26
CA GLY A 225 -0.16 30.26 -7.26
C GLY A 225 0.40 30.80 -5.94
N THR A 226 0.37 30.03 -4.86
CA THR A 226 0.90 30.48 -3.55
C THR A 226 2.41 30.24 -3.37
N GLY A 227 3.06 29.47 -4.25
CA GLY A 227 4.46 29.06 -4.06
C GLY A 227 4.68 28.30 -2.74
N CYS A 228 3.63 27.71 -2.17
CA CYS A 228 3.66 27.08 -0.85
C CYS A 228 4.63 25.89 -0.84
N SER A 229 5.83 26.12 -0.29
CA SER A 229 6.67 25.05 0.25
C SER A 229 5.90 24.37 1.39
N VAL A 230 5.57 23.09 1.21
CA VAL A 230 4.91 22.32 2.26
C VAL A 230 5.90 22.14 3.41
N PRO A 231 5.53 22.47 4.66
CA PRO A 231 6.47 22.32 5.77
C PRO A 231 6.90 20.86 5.91
N MET A 232 8.21 20.61 6.09
CA MET A 232 8.78 19.26 6.20
C MET A 232 8.09 18.38 7.26
N GLY A 233 7.56 18.99 8.32
CA GLY A 233 6.78 18.27 9.34
C GLY A 233 5.56 17.55 8.77
N VAL A 234 4.88 18.11 7.78
CA VAL A 234 3.74 17.48 7.11
C VAL A 234 4.21 16.29 6.27
N VAL A 235 5.32 16.42 5.57
CA VAL A 235 5.93 15.32 4.79
C VAL A 235 6.34 14.16 5.68
N VAL A 236 6.94 14.45 6.83
CA VAL A 236 7.27 13.43 7.84
C VAL A 236 6.00 12.78 8.40
N ALA A 237 4.94 13.54 8.65
CA ALA A 237 3.67 12.97 9.09
C ALA A 237 3.09 12.00 8.05
N VAL A 238 3.13 12.34 6.76
CA VAL A 238 2.71 11.45 5.66
C VAL A 238 3.58 10.19 5.60
N LEU A 239 4.90 10.32 5.78
CA LEU A 239 5.82 9.18 5.87
C LEU A 239 5.45 8.24 7.02
N LEU A 240 5.16 8.80 8.20
CA LEU A 240 4.76 8.02 9.38
C LEU A 240 3.41 7.32 9.16
N CYS A 241 2.46 7.97 8.47
CA CYS A 241 1.21 7.32 8.07
C CYS A 241 1.47 6.12 7.14
N GLY A 242 2.34 6.27 6.14
CA GLY A 242 2.74 5.17 5.26
C GLY A 242 3.45 4.04 6.01
N PHE A 243 4.30 4.38 6.97
CA PHE A 243 4.97 3.42 7.86
C PHE A 243 3.96 2.62 8.69
N LEU A 244 2.99 3.29 9.32
CA LEU A 244 1.94 2.65 10.10
C LEU A 244 1.08 1.73 9.23
N ALA A 245 0.81 2.12 7.98
CA ALA A 245 0.10 1.26 7.03
C ALA A 245 0.91 -0.01 6.68
N ALA A 246 2.22 0.13 6.42
CA ALA A 246 3.10 -1.00 6.11
C ALA A 246 3.24 -1.99 7.28
N VAL A 247 3.47 -1.48 8.50
CA VAL A 247 3.54 -2.30 9.72
C VAL A 247 2.17 -2.91 10.05
N GLY A 248 1.11 -2.11 9.93
CA GLY A 248 -0.27 -2.53 10.18
C GLY A 248 -0.69 -3.69 9.29
N LEU A 249 -0.37 -3.64 7.98
CA LEU A 249 -0.62 -4.74 7.05
C LEU A 249 0.12 -6.02 7.47
N SER A 250 1.42 -5.90 7.78
CA SER A 250 2.28 -7.01 8.19
C SER A 250 1.74 -7.69 9.45
N GLY A 251 1.41 -6.88 10.46
CA GLY A 251 0.85 -7.33 11.73
C GLY A 251 -0.54 -7.93 11.55
N TRP A 252 -1.38 -7.36 10.69
CA TRP A 252 -2.70 -7.88 10.42
C TRP A 252 -2.69 -9.24 9.73
N LEU A 253 -1.87 -9.38 8.69
CA LEU A 253 -1.69 -10.65 7.98
C LEU A 253 -1.11 -11.72 8.90
N PHE A 254 -0.31 -11.34 9.88
CA PHE A 254 0.18 -12.23 10.92
C PHE A 254 -0.95 -12.69 11.87
N VAL A 255 -1.74 -11.74 12.40
CA VAL A 255 -2.80 -12.00 13.38
C VAL A 255 -3.97 -12.81 12.81
N THR A 256 -4.30 -12.62 11.53
CA THR A 256 -5.48 -13.25 10.90
C THR A 256 -5.20 -14.61 10.24
N ARG A 257 -4.08 -15.28 10.56
CA ARG A 257 -3.69 -16.59 9.98
C ARG A 257 -4.73 -17.68 10.29
N PRO A 258 -5.04 -18.66 9.41
CA PRO A 258 -6.01 -19.73 9.65
C PRO A 258 -5.49 -20.83 10.62
N VAL A 259 -6.38 -21.61 11.28
CA VAL A 259 -6.01 -22.62 12.30
C VAL A 259 -5.58 -23.85 11.54
N ARG A 260 -4.35 -24.34 11.75
CA ARG A 260 -3.99 -25.69 11.30
C ARG A 260 -5.06 -26.61 11.85
N GLY A 261 -5.94 -27.09 10.96
CA GLY A 261 -6.85 -28.15 11.31
C GLY A 261 -5.98 -29.39 11.45
N ASP A 262 -5.98 -29.97 12.64
CA ASP A 262 -5.48 -31.33 12.85
C ASP A 262 -6.37 -32.34 12.12
#